data_AF-A0AA44DK42-F1
#
_entry.id   AF-A0AA44DK42-F1
#
_cell.length_a   1.000
_cell.length_b   1.000
_cell.length_c   1.000
_cell.angle_alpha   90.00
_cell.angle_beta   90.00
_cell.angle_gamma   90.00
#
_symmetry.space_group_name_H-M   'P 1'
#
loop_
_entity.id
_entity.type
_entity.pdbx_description
1 polymer ?
#
loop_
_entity_poly.entity_id
_entity_poly.type
_entity_poly.pdbx_seq_one_letter_code
_entity_poly.pdbx_strand_id
1 'polypeptide(L)'
;MKYYMKSKLFKIKEDFWIQNEENEEIFFVDNKLFAVGLQFDLIKDEKTLYSVKETVISLLAKYQVKEGNEVVAEVNKKPSFMRDSIKIESKYGDLNVTGDIIDHNYEIYKGSEQIARIHKEVFTFTDSYNVETDFEDEAFILTLAVIVDDIIDKQRSK
;
A
#
# COMPACT_ATOMS: atom_id res chain seq x y z
N MET A 1 -2.36 11.69 11.18
CA MET A 1 -3.46 10.73 11.48
C MET A 1 -2.94 9.29 11.51
N LYS A 2 -3.63 8.38 12.19
CA LYS A 2 -3.25 6.97 12.34
C LYS A 2 -4.37 6.04 11.88
N TYR A 3 -4.00 5.04 11.10
CA TYR A 3 -4.87 4.03 10.51
C TYR A 3 -4.43 2.63 10.87
N TYR A 4 -5.39 1.73 10.94
CA TYR A 4 -5.22 0.31 11.26
C TYR A 4 -5.57 -0.52 10.04
N MET A 5 -4.63 -1.37 9.65
CA MET A 5 -4.78 -2.32 8.55
C MET A 5 -4.49 -3.71 9.06
N LYS A 6 -5.37 -4.67 8.76
CA LYS A 6 -5.14 -6.07 9.10
C LYS A 6 -4.09 -6.64 8.14
N SER A 7 -2.95 -7.06 8.68
CA SER A 7 -1.98 -7.93 8.02
C SER A 7 -2.56 -9.35 7.94
N LYS A 8 -2.05 -10.20 7.04
CA LYS A 8 -2.65 -11.50 6.68
C LYS A 8 -4.02 -11.41 5.99
N LEU A 9 -4.00 -10.81 4.81
CA LEU A 9 -4.91 -11.16 3.72
C LEU A 9 -4.57 -12.58 3.21
N PHE A 10 -4.90 -13.63 3.96
CA PHE A 10 -4.81 -15.04 3.47
C PHE A 10 -5.73 -15.32 2.27
N LYS A 11 -6.41 -14.30 1.76
CA LYS A 11 -6.97 -14.24 0.42
C LYS A 11 -6.75 -12.81 -0.08
N ILE A 12 -5.83 -12.60 -1.01
CA ILE A 12 -5.65 -11.37 -1.82
C ILE A 12 -6.88 -11.11 -2.73
N LYS A 13 -8.09 -11.34 -2.20
CA LYS A 13 -9.37 -11.42 -2.93
C LYS A 13 -10.57 -11.02 -2.08
N GLU A 14 -10.37 -10.62 -0.82
CA GLU A 14 -11.48 -10.18 0.03
C GLU A 14 -11.38 -8.68 0.27
N ASP A 15 -12.51 -8.01 0.17
CA ASP A 15 -12.63 -6.58 0.42
C ASP A 15 -12.48 -6.30 1.92
N PHE A 16 -11.97 -5.13 2.27
CA PHE A 16 -11.75 -4.79 3.67
C PHE A 16 -11.84 -3.30 3.94
N TRP A 17 -12.14 -2.97 5.19
CA TRP A 17 -12.12 -1.60 5.69
C TRP A 17 -10.79 -1.26 6.34
N ILE A 18 -10.34 -0.04 6.10
CA ILE A 18 -9.24 0.61 6.82
C ILE A 18 -9.87 1.48 7.90
N GLN A 19 -9.45 1.24 9.14
CA GLN A 19 -10.03 1.87 10.32
C GLN A 19 -9.12 2.96 10.89
N ASN A 20 -9.68 3.95 11.57
CA ASN A 20 -8.91 4.91 12.38
C ASN A 20 -8.72 4.42 13.83
N GLU A 21 -8.11 5.25 14.69
CA GLU A 21 -7.92 4.98 16.12
C GLU A 21 -9.22 4.79 16.92
N GLU A 22 -10.35 5.28 16.42
CA GLU A 22 -11.66 5.15 17.04
C GLU A 22 -12.41 3.88 16.57
N ASN A 23 -11.78 3.04 15.74
CA ASN A 23 -12.35 1.88 15.06
C ASN A 23 -13.45 2.22 14.03
N GLU A 24 -13.49 3.47 13.57
CA GLU A 24 -14.39 3.89 12.50
C GLU A 24 -13.86 3.42 11.14
N GLU A 25 -14.74 2.91 10.29
CA GLU A 25 -14.42 2.46 8.94
C GLU A 25 -14.32 3.68 8.00
N ILE A 26 -13.10 4.14 7.69
CA ILE A 26 -12.87 5.39 6.95
C ILE A 26 -12.70 5.16 5.45
N PHE A 27 -11.99 4.10 5.06
CA PHE A 27 -11.76 3.76 3.65
C PHE A 27 -12.09 2.30 3.40
N PHE A 28 -12.69 2.03 2.26
CA PHE A 28 -12.97 0.68 1.80
C PHE A 28 -12.04 0.30 0.65
N VAL A 29 -11.42 -0.87 0.75
CA VAL A 29 -10.64 -1.48 -0.32
C VAL A 29 -11.50 -2.53 -0.99
N ASP A 30 -12.02 -2.20 -2.19
CA ASP A 30 -12.81 -3.08 -3.04
C ASP A 30 -11.88 -3.86 -3.98
N ASN A 31 -11.60 -5.11 -3.65
CA ASN A 31 -10.69 -5.97 -4.40
C ASN A 31 -11.41 -6.56 -5.61
N LYS A 32 -10.82 -6.36 -6.79
CA LYS A 32 -11.38 -6.90 -8.02
C LYS A 32 -10.86 -8.31 -8.24
N LEU A 33 -11.79 -9.28 -8.29
CA LEU A 33 -11.51 -10.69 -8.53
C LEU A 33 -11.01 -10.93 -9.97
N PHE A 34 -9.73 -10.72 -10.20
CA PHE A 34 -9.07 -11.04 -11.46
C PHE A 34 -8.20 -12.29 -11.38
N ALA A 35 -7.90 -12.88 -12.54
CA ALA A 35 -7.08 -14.07 -12.65
C ALA A 35 -5.57 -13.78 -12.46
N VAL A 36 -5.13 -12.52 -12.64
CA VAL A 36 -3.72 -12.14 -12.61
C VAL A 36 -3.53 -10.81 -11.90
N GLY A 37 -2.71 -10.84 -10.85
CA GLY A 37 -2.22 -9.67 -10.14
C GLY A 37 -3.24 -8.96 -9.24
N LEU A 38 -2.73 -8.05 -8.41
CA LEU A 38 -3.51 -7.19 -7.52
C LEU A 38 -4.27 -6.14 -8.33
N GLN A 39 -5.58 -6.02 -8.07
CA GLN A 39 -6.38 -4.94 -8.60
C GLN A 39 -7.45 -4.56 -7.58
N PHE A 40 -7.55 -3.29 -7.21
CA PHE A 40 -8.54 -2.81 -6.24
C PHE A 40 -8.90 -1.35 -6.49
N ASP A 41 -10.04 -0.93 -5.94
CA ASP A 41 -10.42 0.47 -5.81
C ASP A 41 -10.41 0.86 -4.33
N LEU A 42 -9.82 2.01 -4.01
CA LEU A 42 -9.91 2.64 -2.70
C LEU A 42 -11.09 3.63 -2.73
N ILE A 43 -12.07 3.39 -1.87
CA ILE A 43 -13.35 4.10 -1.84
C ILE A 43 -13.51 4.80 -0.49
N LYS A 44 -14.03 6.02 -0.51
CA LYS A 44 -14.51 6.75 0.67
C LYS A 44 -15.77 7.51 0.29
N ASP A 45 -16.78 7.50 1.17
CA ASP A 45 -18.07 8.16 0.95
C ASP A 45 -18.69 7.81 -0.42
N GLU A 46 -18.69 6.50 -0.76
CA GLU A 46 -19.18 5.96 -2.04
C GLU A 46 -18.44 6.45 -3.31
N LYS A 47 -17.33 7.20 -3.14
CA LYS A 47 -16.50 7.71 -4.23
C LYS A 47 -15.19 6.95 -4.30
N THR A 48 -14.87 6.43 -5.49
CA THR A 48 -13.53 5.91 -5.80
C THR A 48 -12.53 7.06 -5.84
N LEU A 49 -11.53 7.01 -4.96
CA LEU A 49 -10.42 7.97 -4.93
C LEU A 49 -9.27 7.48 -5.80
N TYR A 50 -8.90 6.21 -5.63
CA TYR A 50 -7.80 5.60 -6.37
C TYR A 50 -8.18 4.22 -6.89
N SER A 51 -7.74 3.90 -8.10
CA SER A 51 -7.79 2.56 -8.67
C SER A 51 -6.38 2.04 -8.88
N VAL A 52 -6.08 0.84 -8.41
CA VAL A 52 -4.79 0.19 -8.57
C VAL A 52 -4.92 -0.98 -9.52
N LYS A 53 -3.95 -1.10 -10.43
CA LYS A 53 -3.79 -2.28 -11.27
C LYS A 53 -2.33 -2.69 -11.32
N GLU A 54 -2.07 -3.93 -10.92
CA GLU A 54 -0.80 -4.57 -11.18
C GLU A 54 -0.72 -5.06 -12.63
N THR A 55 0.44 -4.83 -13.25
CA THR A 55 0.83 -5.47 -14.49
C THR A 55 2.07 -6.31 -14.23
N VAL A 56 1.92 -7.63 -14.37
CA VAL A 56 3.04 -8.58 -14.27
C VAL A 56 3.75 -8.61 -15.62
N ILE A 57 4.90 -7.94 -15.72
CA ILE A 57 5.74 -7.93 -16.93
C ILE A 57 7.06 -8.59 -16.56
N SER A 58 7.30 -9.82 -17.03
CA SER A 58 8.60 -10.53 -16.96
C SER A 58 9.43 -10.29 -15.67
N LEU A 59 9.26 -11.16 -14.65
CA LEU A 59 9.99 -11.15 -13.37
C LEU A 59 9.90 -9.85 -12.51
N LEU A 60 9.25 -8.79 -13.02
CA LEU A 60 9.05 -7.50 -12.36
C LEU A 60 7.56 -7.27 -12.10
N ALA A 61 7.22 -6.89 -10.86
CA ALA A 61 5.90 -6.40 -10.53
C ALA A 61 5.88 -4.87 -10.71
N LYS A 62 4.93 -4.37 -11.50
CA LYS A 62 4.66 -2.95 -11.70
C LYS A 62 3.22 -2.65 -11.33
N TYR A 63 3.00 -1.64 -10.50
CA TYR A 63 1.66 -1.20 -10.11
C TYR A 63 1.41 0.19 -10.65
N GLN A 64 0.23 0.39 -11.23
CA GLN A 64 -0.25 1.71 -11.64
C GLN A 64 -1.37 2.14 -10.71
N VAL A 65 -1.22 3.32 -10.11
CA VAL A 65 -2.26 4.00 -9.32
C VAL A 65 -2.90 5.05 -10.21
N LYS A 66 -4.24 5.04 -10.28
CA LYS A 66 -5.02 5.96 -11.09
C LYS A 66 -5.97 6.78 -10.25
N GLU A 67 -6.09 8.06 -10.58
CA GLU A 67 -7.15 8.95 -10.11
C GLU A 67 -8.11 9.17 -11.30
N GLY A 68 -9.27 8.52 -11.26
CA GLY A 68 -10.12 8.40 -12.44
C GLY A 68 -9.41 7.68 -13.59
N ASN A 69 -9.15 8.40 -14.70
CA ASN A 69 -8.51 7.84 -15.90
C ASN A 69 -7.00 8.15 -16.00
N GLU A 70 -6.48 9.02 -15.13
CA GLU A 70 -5.08 9.47 -15.17
C GLU A 70 -4.21 8.57 -14.29
N VAL A 71 -3.03 8.17 -14.79
CA VAL A 71 -2.02 7.47 -13.97
C VAL A 71 -1.27 8.50 -13.14
N VAL A 72 -1.45 8.44 -11.82
CA VAL A 72 -0.89 9.40 -10.87
C VAL A 72 0.29 8.84 -10.08
N ALA A 73 0.49 7.51 -10.10
CA ALA A 73 1.73 6.93 -9.61
C ALA A 73 2.05 5.58 -10.25
N GLU A 74 3.34 5.27 -10.31
CA GLU A 74 3.87 3.98 -10.70
C GLU A 74 4.81 3.45 -9.61
N VAL A 75 4.46 2.29 -9.05
CA VAL A 75 5.29 1.58 -8.07
C VAL A 75 6.06 0.50 -8.78
N ASN A 76 7.39 0.60 -8.76
CA ASN A 76 8.28 -0.32 -9.45
C ASN A 76 9.22 -0.99 -8.44
N LYS A 77 9.10 -2.31 -8.26
CA LYS A 77 10.08 -3.08 -7.48
C LYS A 77 11.02 -3.81 -8.42
N LYS A 78 12.29 -3.40 -8.42
CA LYS A 78 13.37 -4.16 -9.07
C LYS A 78 13.72 -5.38 -8.19
N PRO A 79 14.12 -6.52 -8.76
CA PRO A 79 14.58 -7.68 -8.01
C PRO A 79 16.00 -7.35 -7.57
N SER A 80 16.14 -6.66 -6.44
CA SER A 80 17.44 -6.44 -5.80
C SER A 80 17.69 -7.56 -4.81
N PHE A 81 18.90 -8.13 -4.85
CA PHE A 81 19.37 -9.11 -3.86
C PHE A 81 19.82 -8.44 -2.54
N MET A 82 19.95 -7.11 -2.52
CA MET A 82 20.38 -6.36 -1.33
C MET A 82 19.67 -5.01 -1.24
N ARG A 83 18.92 -4.83 -0.14
CA ARG A 83 18.30 -3.61 0.42
C ARG A 83 16.89 -3.23 -0.04
N ASP A 84 16.09 -3.03 0.99
CA ASP A 84 14.63 -2.90 1.13
C ASP A 84 14.10 -1.53 0.70
N SER A 85 14.46 -1.07 -0.50
CA SER A 85 13.93 0.20 -1.01
C SER A 85 12.97 0.00 -2.17
N ILE A 86 11.77 0.59 -2.08
CA ILE A 86 10.81 0.67 -3.19
C ILE A 86 10.79 2.12 -3.67
N LYS A 87 10.93 2.30 -4.99
CA LYS A 87 10.81 3.61 -5.62
C LYS A 87 9.44 3.78 -6.24
N ILE A 88 8.86 4.96 -6.04
CA ILE A 88 7.52 5.30 -6.50
C ILE A 88 7.63 6.62 -7.25
N GLU A 89 7.28 6.61 -8.53
CA GLU A 89 7.13 7.83 -9.32
C GLU A 89 5.68 8.29 -9.17
N SER A 90 5.40 9.54 -8.77
CA SER A 90 4.03 9.99 -8.48
C SER A 90 3.77 11.45 -8.87
N LYS A 91 2.49 11.85 -8.89
CA LYS A 91 2.05 13.25 -9.04
C LYS A 91 2.62 14.17 -7.96
N TYR A 92 3.05 13.61 -6.83
CA TYR A 92 3.70 14.33 -5.72
C TYR A 92 5.23 14.38 -5.84
N GLY A 93 5.81 13.81 -6.89
CA GLY A 93 7.25 13.63 -7.10
C GLY A 93 7.71 12.20 -6.79
N ASP A 94 9.04 12.02 -6.77
CA ASP A 94 9.65 10.73 -6.46
C ASP A 94 9.58 10.44 -4.96
N LEU A 95 9.03 9.27 -4.62
CA LEU A 95 8.95 8.78 -3.25
C LEU A 95 9.83 7.55 -3.08
N ASN A 96 10.37 7.40 -1.88
CA ASN A 96 11.17 6.25 -1.50
C ASN A 96 10.59 5.60 -0.25
N VAL A 97 10.32 4.31 -0.34
CA VAL A 97 10.02 3.45 0.81
C VAL A 97 11.33 2.87 1.31
N THR A 98 11.61 2.98 2.60
CA THR A 98 12.84 2.46 3.23
C THR A 98 12.55 1.92 4.63
N GLY A 99 13.38 0.98 5.10
CA GLY A 99 13.23 0.34 6.41
C GLY A 99 13.14 -1.17 6.29
N ASP A 100 12.64 -1.84 7.32
CA ASP A 100 12.34 -3.27 7.28
C ASP A 100 10.96 -3.48 6.68
N ILE A 101 10.91 -3.50 5.35
CA ILE A 101 9.66 -3.63 4.59
C ILE A 101 9.00 -4.97 4.92
N ILE A 102 9.77 -6.06 5.01
CA ILE A 102 9.23 -7.42 5.18
C ILE A 102 8.48 -7.54 6.51
N ASP A 103 8.97 -6.93 7.58
CA ASP A 103 8.34 -6.97 8.90
C ASP A 103 7.36 -5.81 9.15
N HIS A 104 6.91 -5.14 8.08
CA HIS A 104 5.99 -4.01 8.13
C HIS A 104 6.50 -2.86 9.01
N ASN A 105 7.82 -2.63 9.05
CA ASN A 105 8.47 -1.54 9.79
C ASN A 105 9.26 -0.64 8.82
N TYR A 106 8.53 0.17 8.06
CA TYR A 106 9.09 1.00 6.99
C TYR A 106 8.48 2.39 6.96
N GLU A 107 9.15 3.31 6.28
CA GLU A 107 8.76 4.71 6.17
C GLU A 107 8.73 5.11 4.69
N ILE A 108 7.86 6.08 4.36
CA ILE A 108 7.74 6.65 3.03
C ILE A 108 8.27 8.09 3.08
N TYR A 109 9.20 8.40 2.19
CA TYR A 109 9.86 9.70 2.10
C TYR A 109 9.61 10.38 0.76
N LYS A 110 9.31 11.69 0.81
CA LYS A 110 9.37 12.62 -0.31
C LYS A 110 10.64 13.46 -0.18
N GLY A 111 11.68 13.12 -0.95
CA GLY A 111 13.02 13.68 -0.71
C GLY A 111 13.53 13.30 0.68
N SER A 112 13.74 14.28 1.57
CA SER A 112 14.13 14.08 2.98
C SER A 112 12.95 14.18 3.96
N GLU A 113 11.75 14.49 3.48
CA GLU A 113 10.56 14.62 4.31
C GLU A 113 9.89 13.26 4.48
N GLN A 114 9.75 12.80 5.72
CA GLN A 114 8.95 11.61 6.02
C GLN A 114 7.48 11.98 5.92
N ILE A 115 6.75 11.33 5.02
CA ILE A 115 5.32 11.58 4.80
C ILE A 115 4.43 10.49 5.39
N ALA A 116 4.99 9.30 5.64
CA ALA A 116 4.27 8.22 6.31
C ALA A 116 5.22 7.27 7.04
N ARG A 117 4.70 6.62 8.08
CA ARG A 117 5.37 5.58 8.85
C ARG A 117 4.45 4.38 9.01
N ILE A 118 4.96 3.22 8.65
CA ILE A 118 4.26 1.94 8.76
C ILE A 118 5.03 1.09 9.78
N HIS A 119 4.33 0.59 10.78
CA HIS A 119 4.92 -0.26 11.81
C HIS A 119 3.94 -1.33 12.26
N LYS A 120 4.46 -2.53 12.54
CA LYS A 120 3.66 -3.63 13.09
C LYS A 120 3.35 -3.36 14.56
N GLU A 121 2.11 -3.60 14.99
CA GLU A 121 1.82 -3.62 16.42
C GLU A 121 2.33 -4.90 17.07
N VAL A 122 3.13 -4.74 18.12
CA VAL A 122 3.79 -5.86 18.81
C VAL A 122 2.90 -6.46 19.92
N PHE A 123 1.80 -5.79 20.28
CA PHE A 123 0.97 -6.12 21.45
C PHE A 123 -0.44 -6.64 21.12
N THR A 124 -0.84 -6.65 19.85
CA THR A 124 -2.14 -7.20 19.42
C THR A 124 -1.98 -8.66 18.99
N PHE A 125 -2.90 -9.53 19.44
CA PHE A 125 -2.96 -10.95 19.02
C PHE A 125 -3.34 -11.11 17.53
N THR A 126 -3.71 -10.01 16.86
CA THR A 126 -4.06 -9.94 15.45
C THR A 126 -2.86 -9.54 14.61
N ASP A 127 -2.72 -10.10 13.41
CA ASP A 127 -1.73 -9.62 12.46
C ASP A 127 -2.25 -8.28 11.92
N SER A 128 -1.78 -7.16 12.44
CA SER A 128 -2.21 -5.82 12.03
C SER A 128 -1.02 -4.88 12.07
N TYR A 129 -1.00 -3.93 11.15
CA TYR A 129 -0.01 -2.87 11.11
C TYR A 129 -0.71 -1.52 11.08
N ASN A 130 0.00 -0.52 11.57
CA ASN A 130 -0.47 0.85 11.60
C ASN A 130 0.15 1.63 10.46
N VAL A 131 -0.62 2.56 9.91
CA VAL A 131 -0.14 3.59 8.99
C VAL A 131 -0.34 4.94 9.64
N GLU A 132 0.76 5.60 9.99
CA GLU A 132 0.77 6.97 10.51
C GLU A 132 1.20 7.92 9.39
N THR A 133 0.40 8.95 9.12
CA THR A 133 0.70 9.94 8.08
C THR A 133 0.07 11.27 8.41
N ASP A 134 0.83 12.35 8.24
CA ASP A 134 0.33 13.73 8.27
C ASP A 134 0.34 14.35 6.86
N PHE A 135 0.43 13.50 5.84
CA PHE A 135 0.37 13.91 4.45
C PHE A 135 -1.06 14.28 4.08
N GLU A 136 -1.24 15.34 3.30
CA GLU A 136 -2.57 15.87 2.93
C GLU A 136 -3.43 14.83 2.21
N ASP A 137 -2.81 13.97 1.39
CA ASP A 137 -3.50 12.87 0.69
C ASP A 137 -3.27 11.52 1.38
N GLU A 138 -4.00 11.33 2.47
CA GLU A 138 -3.96 10.11 3.27
C GLU A 138 -4.43 8.88 2.47
N ALA A 139 -5.39 9.06 1.57
CA ALA A 139 -5.90 8.01 0.69
C ALA A 139 -4.79 7.47 -0.23
N PHE A 140 -3.93 8.35 -0.76
CA PHE A 140 -2.78 7.98 -1.55
C PHE A 140 -1.78 7.16 -0.73
N ILE A 141 -1.48 7.57 0.51
CA ILE A 141 -0.58 6.83 1.40
C ILE A 141 -1.13 5.44 1.72
N LEU A 142 -2.41 5.33 2.05
CA LEU A 142 -3.07 4.05 2.32
C LEU A 142 -3.06 3.14 1.09
N THR A 143 -3.27 3.71 -0.11
CA THR A 143 -3.14 2.98 -1.38
C THR A 143 -1.74 2.39 -1.56
N LEU A 144 -0.69 3.16 -1.24
CA LEU A 144 0.69 2.68 -1.29
C LEU A 144 0.95 1.58 -0.25
N ALA A 145 0.38 1.69 0.95
CA ALA A 145 0.52 0.66 1.98
C ALA A 145 -0.05 -0.71 1.52
N VAL A 146 -1.22 -0.72 0.87
CA VAL A 146 -1.81 -1.94 0.28
C VAL A 146 -0.89 -2.54 -0.79
N ILE A 147 -0.31 -1.71 -1.67
CA ILE A 147 0.62 -2.17 -2.71
C ILE A 147 1.87 -2.80 -2.10
N VAL A 148 2.43 -2.17 -1.04
CA VAL A 148 3.63 -2.68 -0.36
C VAL A 148 3.32 -4.00 0.36
N ASP A 149 2.14 -4.17 0.95
CA ASP A 149 1.69 -5.43 1.56
C ASP A 149 1.66 -6.58 0.54
N ASP A 150 1.07 -6.38 -0.64
CA ASP A 150 1.06 -7.38 -1.72
C ASP A 150 2.47 -7.71 -2.24
N ILE A 151 3.35 -6.71 -2.29
CA ILE A 151 4.77 -6.90 -2.60
C ILE A 151 5.46 -7.80 -1.56
N ILE A 152 5.17 -7.62 -0.27
CA ILE A 152 5.72 -8.43 0.83
C ILE A 152 5.21 -9.86 0.71
N ASP A 153 3.91 -10.05 0.49
CA ASP A 153 3.30 -11.38 0.37
C ASP A 153 3.93 -12.20 -0.78
N LYS A 154 4.10 -11.57 -1.95
CA LYS A 154 4.77 -12.19 -3.10
C LYS A 154 6.23 -12.55 -2.87
N GLN A 155 6.92 -11.86 -1.95
CA GLN A 155 8.28 -12.22 -1.56
C GLN A 155 8.32 -13.40 -0.60
N ARG A 156 7.34 -13.53 0.30
CA ARG A 156 7.23 -14.65 1.25
C ARG A 156 6.75 -15.95 0.61
N SER A 157 5.99 -15.86 -0.48
CA SER A 157 5.42 -17.01 -1.22
C SER A 157 6.39 -17.68 -2.21
N LYS A 158 7.59 -17.10 -2.43
CA LYS A 158 8.66 -17.66 -3.29
C LYS A 158 9.66 -18.48 -2.50
#